data_AF-A0A2V6JCL1-F1
#
_entry.id   AF-A0A2V6JCL1-F1
#
_cell.length_a   1.000
_cell.length_b   1.000
_cell.length_c   1.000
_cell.angle_alpha   90.00
_cell.angle_beta   90.00
_cell.angle_gamma   90.00
#
_symmetry.space_group_name_H-M   'P 1'
#
loop_
_entity.id
_entity.type
_entity.pdbx_description
1 polymer ?
#
loop_
_entity_poly.entity_id
_entity_poly.type
_entity_poly.pdbx_seq_one_letter_code
_entity_poly.pdbx_strand_id
1 'polypeptide(L)'
;MRSAAGTCNLRPSAKIYALTEDLHTKEESLIRYESAYASQLEIKKSEIEQTKSEVGIRQNHLATTRDLVARMEKLAKQGGESEIDLVKLKLDLAGSEKDLSVAQRSLQQVNLDRERIETEHARQRGEQQAEIEKLKMHISALKTDLENTNQNLLTIRSPYEGIITSVDYRTIGSVVQQGQVLCQLAPKDVKPKARMTLSEAGLAKLAVAQRVRYFFEAFPYQRYGTVTGKLDWVSPSAVTTAEGAYFIALGSLDRYEISPRTGQALPLRVGMKGEARIIVGGRTLIDYAFEPIRQLRESMRQ
;
A
#
# COMPACT_ATOMS: atom_id res chain seq x y z
N MET A 1 -44.20 7.05 12.99
CA MET A 1 -43.73 6.38 11.76
C MET A 1 -42.66 7.23 11.09
N ARG A 2 -41.37 7.00 11.35
CA ARG A 2 -40.29 7.30 10.41
C ARG A 2 -39.24 6.21 10.54
N SER A 3 -39.26 5.32 9.55
CA SER A 3 -38.30 4.25 9.33
C SER A 3 -36.95 4.89 9.01
N ALA A 4 -36.00 4.81 9.93
CA ALA A 4 -34.59 5.01 9.65
C ALA A 4 -34.00 3.62 9.39
N ALA A 5 -34.02 3.20 8.12
CA ALA A 5 -33.26 2.07 7.65
C ALA A 5 -31.78 2.41 7.81
N GLY A 6 -31.20 2.01 8.94
CA GLY A 6 -29.77 2.07 9.18
C GLY A 6 -29.08 1.17 8.17
N THR A 7 -28.44 1.77 7.17
CA THR A 7 -27.44 1.10 6.36
C THR A 7 -26.30 0.71 7.28
N CYS A 8 -26.32 -0.56 7.69
CA CYS A 8 -25.26 -1.17 8.49
C CYS A 8 -24.00 -1.22 7.62
N ASN A 9 -23.23 -0.13 7.61
CA ASN A 9 -21.87 -0.09 7.09
C ASN A 9 -20.99 -0.89 8.06
N LEU A 10 -21.04 -2.22 7.90
CA LEU A 10 -20.14 -3.15 8.58
C LEU A 10 -18.70 -2.67 8.35
N ARG A 11 -17.90 -2.64 9.42
CA ARG A 11 -16.45 -2.35 9.32
C ARG A 11 -15.84 -3.25 8.23
N PRO A 12 -14.85 -2.77 7.45
CA PRO A 12 -14.24 -3.55 6.37
C PRO A 12 -13.84 -4.97 6.76
N SER A 13 -13.40 -5.15 8.01
CA SER A 13 -13.07 -6.45 8.60
C SER A 13 -14.26 -7.42 8.73
N ALA A 14 -15.44 -6.93 9.11
CA ALA A 14 -16.64 -7.74 9.23
C ALA A 14 -17.19 -8.17 7.87
N LYS A 15 -17.04 -7.32 6.84
CA LYS A 15 -17.43 -7.65 5.47
C LYS A 15 -16.52 -8.72 4.86
N ILE A 16 -15.21 -8.65 5.12
CA ILE A 16 -14.26 -9.68 4.70
C ILE A 16 -14.60 -11.02 5.38
N TYR A 17 -14.89 -11.00 6.69
CA TYR A 17 -15.26 -12.20 7.43
C TYR A 17 -16.50 -12.89 6.87
N ALA A 18 -17.58 -12.12 6.61
CA ALA A 18 -18.80 -12.65 6.01
C ALA A 18 -18.55 -13.27 4.62
N LEU A 19 -17.78 -12.58 3.76
CA LEU A 19 -17.43 -13.11 2.45
C LEU A 19 -16.56 -14.38 2.52
N THR A 20 -15.67 -14.48 3.50
CA THR A 20 -14.86 -15.70 3.71
C THR A 20 -15.71 -16.87 4.21
N GLU A 21 -16.73 -16.60 5.02
CA GLU A 21 -17.70 -17.62 5.46
C GLU A 21 -18.58 -18.07 4.28
N ASP A 22 -19.08 -17.14 3.46
CA ASP A 22 -19.79 -17.45 2.21
C ASP A 22 -18.92 -18.27 1.25
N LEU A 23 -17.63 -17.93 1.11
CA LEU A 23 -16.69 -18.70 0.31
C LEU A 23 -16.53 -20.14 0.83
N HIS A 24 -16.37 -20.29 2.14
CA HIS A 24 -16.20 -21.61 2.77
C HIS A 24 -17.44 -22.48 2.61
N THR A 25 -18.63 -21.92 2.84
CA THR A 25 -19.89 -22.65 2.64
C THR A 25 -20.10 -23.06 1.19
N LYS A 26 -19.70 -22.21 0.23
CA LYS A 26 -19.72 -22.55 -1.20
C LYS A 26 -18.74 -23.68 -1.55
N GLU A 27 -17.51 -23.64 -1.04
CA GLU A 27 -16.53 -24.71 -1.23
C GLU A 27 -17.01 -26.04 -0.63
N GLU A 28 -17.61 -26.03 0.57
CA GLU A 28 -18.24 -27.22 1.13
C GLU A 28 -19.40 -27.74 0.26
N SER A 29 -20.24 -26.84 -0.25
CA SER A 29 -21.36 -27.22 -1.11
C SER A 29 -20.90 -27.89 -2.41
N LEU A 30 -19.78 -27.42 -2.99
CA LEU A 30 -19.14 -28.02 -4.16
C LEU A 30 -18.60 -29.42 -3.83
N ILE A 31 -17.96 -29.61 -2.67
CA ILE A 31 -17.48 -30.94 -2.24
C ILE A 31 -18.65 -31.92 -2.09
N ARG A 32 -19.74 -31.49 -1.45
CA ARG A 32 -20.95 -32.31 -1.29
C ARG A 32 -21.55 -32.66 -2.65
N TYR A 33 -21.61 -31.69 -3.56
CA TYR A 33 -22.08 -31.88 -4.93
C TYR A 33 -21.22 -32.91 -5.70
N GLU A 34 -19.90 -32.79 -5.65
CA GLU A 34 -18.97 -33.75 -6.28
C GLU A 34 -19.11 -35.16 -5.72
N SER A 35 -19.29 -35.29 -4.41
CA SER A 35 -19.50 -36.60 -3.78
C SER A 35 -20.84 -37.26 -4.19
N ALA A 36 -21.90 -36.46 -4.32
CA ALA A 36 -23.21 -36.93 -4.79
C ALA A 36 -23.13 -37.34 -6.26
N TYR A 37 -22.46 -36.55 -7.10
CA TYR A 37 -22.22 -36.87 -8.50
C TYR A 37 -21.41 -38.16 -8.67
N ALA A 38 -20.34 -38.34 -7.90
CA ALA A 38 -19.53 -39.56 -7.94
C ALA A 38 -20.36 -40.81 -7.61
N SER A 39 -21.25 -40.70 -6.61
CA SER A 39 -22.17 -41.78 -6.24
C SER A 39 -23.19 -42.07 -7.35
N GLN A 40 -23.74 -41.04 -7.98
CA GLN A 40 -24.66 -41.19 -9.12
C GLN A 40 -23.98 -41.84 -10.34
N LEU A 41 -22.73 -41.44 -10.62
CA LEU A 41 -21.95 -42.00 -11.71
C LEU A 41 -21.65 -43.49 -11.47
N GLU A 42 -21.37 -43.87 -10.23
CA GLU A 42 -21.14 -45.28 -9.87
C GLU A 42 -22.39 -46.15 -10.06
N ILE A 43 -23.56 -45.64 -9.66
CA ILE A 43 -24.85 -46.31 -9.92
C ILE A 43 -25.07 -46.48 -11.42
N LYS A 44 -24.84 -45.43 -12.21
CA LYS A 44 -25.00 -45.48 -13.67
C LYS A 44 -23.99 -46.42 -14.34
N LYS A 45 -22.75 -46.49 -13.86
CA LYS A 45 -21.76 -47.46 -14.35
C LYS A 45 -22.19 -48.90 -14.07
N SER A 46 -22.71 -49.17 -12.87
CA SER A 46 -23.25 -50.49 -12.54
C SER A 46 -24.43 -50.87 -13.45
N GLU A 47 -25.34 -49.93 -13.73
CA GLU A 47 -26.45 -50.12 -14.67
C GLU A 47 -25.96 -50.44 -16.08
N ILE A 48 -24.95 -49.70 -16.58
CA ILE A 48 -24.33 -49.96 -17.90
C ILE A 48 -23.73 -51.37 -17.97
N GLU A 49 -22.99 -51.80 -16.94
CA GLU A 49 -22.38 -53.13 -16.94
C GLU A 49 -23.44 -54.24 -16.87
N GLN A 50 -24.55 -54.03 -16.16
CA GLN A 50 -25.70 -54.96 -16.19
C GLN A 50 -26.32 -55.06 -17.58
N THR A 51 -26.63 -53.93 -18.23
CA THR A 51 -27.22 -53.93 -19.58
C THR A 51 -26.25 -54.50 -20.61
N LYS A 52 -24.95 -54.25 -20.47
CA LYS A 52 -23.91 -54.80 -21.34
C LYS A 52 -23.77 -56.31 -21.18
N SER A 53 -23.87 -56.82 -19.96
CA SER A 53 -23.94 -58.26 -19.69
C SER A 53 -25.17 -58.89 -20.34
N GLU A 54 -26.34 -58.25 -20.25
CA GLU A 54 -27.56 -58.69 -20.92
C GLU A 54 -27.38 -58.76 -22.44
N VAL A 55 -26.79 -57.74 -23.05
CA VAL A 55 -26.44 -57.75 -24.48
C VAL A 55 -25.54 -58.94 -24.81
N GLY A 56 -24.50 -59.21 -24.00
CA GLY A 56 -23.62 -60.36 -24.19
C GLY A 56 -24.37 -61.71 -24.13
N ILE A 57 -25.32 -61.86 -23.21
CA ILE A 57 -26.17 -63.06 -23.12
C ILE A 57 -27.03 -63.21 -24.38
N ARG A 58 -27.69 -62.13 -24.83
CA ARG A 58 -28.52 -62.13 -26.05
C ARG A 58 -27.70 -62.40 -27.32
N GLN A 59 -26.47 -61.89 -27.39
CA GLN A 59 -25.52 -62.16 -28.48
C GLN A 59 -25.15 -63.64 -28.54
N ASN A 60 -24.81 -64.24 -27.40
CA ASN A 60 -24.47 -65.66 -27.34
C ASN A 60 -25.67 -66.56 -27.69
N HIS A 61 -26.87 -66.19 -27.22
CA HIS A 61 -28.10 -66.88 -27.59
C HIS A 61 -28.34 -66.80 -29.10
N LEU A 62 -28.24 -65.60 -29.69
CA LEU A 62 -28.38 -65.42 -31.14
C LEU A 62 -27.36 -66.24 -31.93
N ALA A 63 -26.09 -66.24 -31.51
CA ALA A 63 -25.03 -67.00 -32.18
C ALA A 63 -25.34 -68.51 -32.16
N THR A 64 -25.83 -69.02 -31.03
CA THR A 64 -26.19 -70.44 -30.86
C THR A 64 -27.42 -70.80 -31.70
N THR A 65 -28.48 -69.99 -31.67
CA THR A 65 -29.69 -70.18 -32.47
C THR A 65 -29.38 -70.13 -33.97
N ARG A 66 -28.49 -69.22 -34.38
CA ARG A 66 -28.05 -69.10 -35.79
C ARG A 66 -27.27 -70.32 -36.25
N ASP A 67 -26.38 -70.87 -35.42
CA ASP A 67 -25.67 -72.13 -35.72
C ASP A 67 -26.63 -73.31 -35.81
N LEU A 68 -27.61 -73.40 -34.90
CA LEU A 68 -28.63 -74.44 -34.91
C LEU A 68 -29.47 -74.40 -36.20
N VAL A 69 -29.95 -73.21 -36.60
CA VAL A 69 -30.67 -73.02 -37.87
C VAL A 69 -29.81 -73.45 -39.06
N ALA A 70 -28.54 -73.06 -39.11
CA ALA A 70 -27.64 -73.43 -40.20
C ALA A 70 -27.41 -74.96 -40.30
N ARG A 71 -27.42 -75.68 -39.18
CA ARG A 71 -27.33 -77.15 -39.15
C ARG A 71 -28.63 -77.81 -39.62
N MET A 72 -29.78 -77.34 -39.13
CA MET A 72 -31.09 -77.88 -39.53
C MET A 72 -31.39 -77.59 -41.01
N GLU A 73 -30.98 -76.45 -41.55
CA GLU A 73 -31.09 -76.16 -42.99
C GLU A 73 -30.32 -77.17 -43.86
N LYS A 74 -29.16 -77.68 -43.39
CA LYS A 74 -28.41 -78.72 -44.09
C LYS A 74 -29.12 -80.08 -44.02
N LEU A 75 -29.70 -80.42 -42.87
CA LEU A 75 -30.45 -81.66 -42.66
C LEU A 75 -31.76 -81.70 -43.46
N ALA A 76 -32.51 -80.60 -43.48
CA ALA A 76 -33.73 -80.46 -44.27
C ALA A 76 -33.47 -80.66 -45.78
N LYS A 77 -32.35 -80.14 -46.31
CA LYS A 77 -31.94 -80.38 -47.72
C LYS A 77 -31.65 -81.84 -48.05
N GLN A 78 -31.31 -82.66 -47.04
CA GLN A 78 -31.07 -84.10 -47.18
C GLN A 78 -32.37 -84.92 -46.99
N GLY A 79 -33.53 -84.27 -46.83
CA GLY A 79 -34.83 -84.91 -46.65
C GLY A 79 -35.09 -85.43 -45.22
N GLY A 80 -34.26 -85.03 -44.26
CA GLY A 80 -34.30 -85.56 -42.88
C GLY A 80 -35.22 -84.82 -41.91
N GLU A 81 -35.85 -83.70 -42.31
CA GLU A 81 -36.61 -82.84 -41.38
C GLU A 81 -37.82 -82.16 -42.03
N SER A 82 -38.80 -81.81 -41.20
CA SER A 82 -40.05 -81.13 -41.60
C SER A 82 -39.80 -79.65 -41.92
N GLU A 83 -40.29 -79.16 -43.07
CA GLU A 83 -40.23 -77.73 -43.43
C GLU A 83 -40.88 -76.83 -42.37
N ILE A 84 -41.91 -77.34 -41.66
CA ILE A 84 -42.61 -76.60 -40.61
C ILE A 84 -41.68 -76.30 -39.43
N ASP A 85 -40.83 -77.26 -39.04
CA ASP A 85 -39.92 -77.10 -37.91
C ASP A 85 -38.77 -76.16 -38.26
N LEU A 86 -38.30 -76.19 -39.51
CA LEU A 86 -37.34 -75.21 -40.02
C LEU A 86 -37.90 -73.77 -39.99
N VAL A 87 -39.18 -73.58 -40.36
CA VAL A 87 -39.84 -72.28 -40.31
C VAL A 87 -39.98 -71.76 -38.88
N LYS A 88 -40.35 -72.62 -37.91
CA LYS A 88 -40.39 -72.24 -36.49
C LYS A 88 -39.02 -71.78 -36.00
N LEU A 89 -37.97 -72.51 -36.34
CA LEU A 89 -36.60 -72.18 -35.93
C LEU A 89 -36.12 -70.85 -36.52
N LYS A 90 -36.53 -70.53 -37.77
CA LYS A 90 -36.30 -69.22 -38.39
C LYS A 90 -37.06 -68.09 -37.70
N LEU A 91 -38.28 -68.35 -37.23
CA LEU A 91 -39.05 -67.40 -36.45
C LEU A 91 -38.36 -67.12 -35.10
N ASP A 92 -37.85 -68.15 -34.44
CA ASP A 92 -37.08 -68.02 -33.18
C ASP A 92 -35.76 -67.25 -33.39
N LEU A 93 -35.09 -67.46 -34.52
CA LEU A 93 -33.92 -66.68 -34.91
C LEU A 93 -34.27 -65.19 -35.08
N ALA A 94 -35.34 -64.88 -35.83
CA ALA A 94 -35.81 -63.51 -36.01
C ALA A 94 -36.23 -62.86 -34.68
N GLY A 95 -36.85 -63.64 -33.78
CA GLY A 95 -37.15 -63.21 -32.41
C GLY A 95 -35.88 -62.87 -31.62
N SER A 96 -34.87 -63.73 -31.68
CA SER A 96 -33.57 -63.52 -31.03
C SER A 96 -32.82 -62.30 -31.58
N GLU A 97 -32.87 -62.05 -32.90
CA GLU A 97 -32.29 -60.85 -33.53
C GLU A 97 -32.99 -59.57 -33.06
N LYS A 98 -34.33 -59.60 -32.97
CA LYS A 98 -35.11 -58.49 -32.41
C LYS A 98 -34.75 -58.23 -30.96
N ASP A 99 -34.66 -59.26 -30.13
CA ASP A 99 -34.32 -59.14 -28.71
C ASP A 99 -32.92 -58.54 -28.52
N LEU A 100 -31.94 -58.97 -29.31
CA LEU A 100 -30.61 -58.37 -29.32
C LEU A 100 -30.66 -56.89 -29.71
N SER A 101 -31.41 -56.54 -30.75
CA SER A 101 -31.58 -55.15 -31.19
C SER A 101 -32.23 -54.27 -30.11
N VAL A 102 -33.17 -54.81 -29.34
CA VAL A 102 -33.78 -54.10 -28.19
C VAL A 102 -32.75 -53.89 -27.08
N ALA A 103 -32.00 -54.94 -26.71
CA ALA A 103 -30.97 -54.85 -25.68
C ALA A 103 -29.86 -53.85 -26.05
N GLN A 104 -29.41 -53.84 -27.31
CA GLN A 104 -28.42 -52.88 -27.82
C GLN A 104 -28.92 -51.44 -27.77
N ARG A 105 -30.20 -51.21 -28.13
CA ARG A 105 -30.82 -49.88 -28.02
C ARG A 105 -30.91 -49.42 -26.56
N SER A 106 -31.24 -50.33 -25.65
CA SER A 106 -31.23 -50.05 -24.20
C SER A 106 -29.83 -49.61 -23.75
N LEU A 107 -28.78 -50.38 -24.10
CA LEU A 107 -27.40 -50.02 -23.77
C LEU A 107 -26.99 -48.64 -24.34
N GLN A 108 -27.41 -48.33 -25.57
CA GLN A 108 -27.15 -47.02 -26.16
C GLN A 108 -27.85 -45.89 -25.39
N GLN A 109 -29.11 -46.10 -24.98
CA GLN A 109 -29.85 -45.12 -24.19
C GLN A 109 -29.17 -44.84 -22.84
N VAL A 110 -28.77 -45.89 -22.10
CA VAL A 110 -28.09 -45.71 -20.81
C VAL A 110 -26.74 -44.99 -20.98
N ASN A 111 -25.99 -45.27 -22.06
CA ASN A 111 -24.75 -44.55 -22.34
C ASN A 111 -24.98 -43.07 -22.66
N LEU A 112 -26.01 -42.74 -23.45
CA LEU A 112 -26.38 -41.34 -23.73
C LEU A 112 -26.81 -40.61 -22.45
N ASP A 113 -27.53 -41.29 -21.55
CA ASP A 113 -27.91 -40.70 -20.27
C ASP A 113 -26.70 -40.46 -19.36
N ARG A 114 -25.70 -41.35 -19.39
CA ARG A 114 -24.41 -41.10 -18.70
C ARG A 114 -23.72 -39.85 -19.25
N GLU A 115 -23.61 -39.73 -20.56
CA GLU A 115 -22.98 -38.57 -21.22
C GLU A 115 -23.71 -37.26 -20.90
N ARG A 116 -25.05 -37.29 -20.88
CA ARG A 116 -25.86 -36.13 -20.43
C ARG A 116 -25.56 -35.74 -18.99
N ILE A 117 -25.45 -36.71 -18.10
CA ILE A 117 -25.10 -36.46 -16.69
C ILE A 117 -23.67 -35.88 -16.57
N GLU A 118 -22.70 -36.38 -17.33
CA GLU A 118 -21.33 -35.88 -17.36
C GLU A 118 -21.25 -34.43 -17.90
N THR A 119 -21.96 -34.12 -18.98
CA THR A 119 -21.98 -32.76 -19.56
C THR A 119 -22.66 -31.75 -18.64
N GLU A 120 -23.78 -32.13 -18.01
CA GLU A 120 -24.47 -31.26 -17.06
C GLU A 120 -23.63 -31.02 -15.79
N HIS A 121 -22.94 -32.04 -15.30
CA HIS A 121 -21.98 -31.89 -14.20
C HIS A 121 -20.85 -30.93 -14.57
N ALA A 122 -20.23 -31.09 -15.74
CA ALA A 122 -19.17 -30.21 -16.20
C ALA A 122 -19.64 -28.74 -16.29
N ARG A 123 -20.88 -28.51 -16.77
CA ARG A 123 -21.50 -27.19 -16.84
C ARG A 123 -21.70 -26.59 -15.44
N GLN A 124 -22.39 -27.32 -14.55
CA GLN A 124 -22.68 -26.85 -13.18
C GLN A 124 -21.40 -26.61 -12.37
N ARG A 125 -20.41 -27.50 -12.49
CA ARG A 125 -19.10 -27.35 -11.86
C ARG A 125 -18.38 -26.09 -12.34
N GLY A 126 -18.43 -25.82 -13.65
CA GLY A 126 -17.87 -24.60 -14.23
C GLY A 126 -18.51 -23.33 -13.67
N GLU A 127 -19.84 -23.32 -13.55
CA GLU A 127 -20.61 -22.21 -12.97
C GLU A 127 -20.26 -21.97 -11.49
N GLN A 128 -20.24 -23.03 -10.68
CA GLN A 128 -19.89 -22.93 -9.25
C GLN A 128 -18.44 -22.47 -9.05
N GLN A 129 -17.51 -22.97 -9.88
CA GLN A 129 -16.11 -22.57 -9.81
C GLN A 129 -15.93 -21.09 -10.18
N ALA A 130 -16.67 -20.60 -11.17
CA ALA A 130 -16.66 -19.19 -11.54
C ALA A 130 -17.21 -18.29 -10.42
N GLU A 131 -18.25 -18.72 -9.71
CA GLU A 131 -18.76 -18.00 -8.54
C GLU A 131 -17.72 -17.94 -7.40
N ILE A 132 -17.06 -19.06 -7.11
CA ILE A 132 -15.99 -19.15 -6.10
C ILE A 132 -14.84 -18.20 -6.47
N GLU A 133 -14.41 -18.20 -7.73
CA GLU A 133 -13.33 -17.33 -8.18
C GLU A 133 -13.70 -15.85 -8.07
N LYS A 134 -14.95 -15.50 -8.41
CA LYS A 134 -15.47 -14.14 -8.24
C LYS A 134 -15.47 -13.70 -6.77
N LEU A 135 -15.84 -14.58 -5.85
CA LEU A 135 -15.77 -14.32 -4.40
C LEU A 135 -14.32 -14.13 -3.93
N LYS A 136 -13.39 -14.99 -4.37
CA LYS A 136 -11.95 -14.88 -4.05
C LYS A 136 -11.38 -13.55 -4.52
N MET A 137 -11.70 -13.14 -5.75
CA MET A 137 -11.29 -11.85 -6.30
C MET A 137 -11.85 -10.68 -5.48
N HIS A 138 -13.11 -10.74 -5.07
CA HIS A 138 -13.74 -9.70 -4.24
C HIS A 138 -13.07 -9.59 -2.86
N ILE A 139 -12.79 -10.72 -2.22
CA ILE A 139 -12.09 -10.77 -0.93
C ILE A 139 -10.68 -10.19 -1.07
N SER A 140 -9.95 -10.57 -2.14
CA SER A 140 -8.60 -10.07 -2.38
C SER A 140 -8.59 -8.55 -2.57
N ALA A 141 -9.52 -8.02 -3.38
CA ALA A 141 -9.64 -6.57 -3.59
C ALA A 141 -9.90 -5.83 -2.27
N LEU A 142 -10.84 -6.32 -1.45
CA LEU A 142 -11.13 -5.72 -0.14
C LEU A 142 -9.94 -5.78 0.83
N LYS A 143 -9.15 -6.86 0.80
CA LYS A 143 -7.93 -6.97 1.61
C LYS A 143 -6.89 -5.93 1.17
N THR A 144 -6.66 -5.79 -0.13
CA THR A 144 -5.75 -4.78 -0.67
C THR A 144 -6.20 -3.36 -0.33
N ASP A 145 -7.49 -3.06 -0.42
CA ASP A 145 -8.04 -1.77 0.00
C ASP A 145 -7.81 -1.51 1.50
N LEU A 146 -8.00 -2.53 2.34
CA LEU A 146 -7.75 -2.43 3.78
C LEU A 146 -6.25 -2.20 4.08
N GLU A 147 -5.35 -2.88 3.38
CA GLU A 147 -3.90 -2.66 3.51
C GLU A 147 -3.51 -1.25 3.09
N ASN A 148 -4.02 -0.78 1.95
CA ASN A 148 -3.79 0.58 1.46
C ASN A 148 -4.30 1.64 2.45
N THR A 149 -5.52 1.46 3.00
CA THR A 149 -6.06 2.41 3.99
C THR A 149 -5.24 2.45 5.28
N ASN A 150 -4.73 1.31 5.76
CA ASN A 150 -3.85 1.27 6.93
C ASN A 150 -2.49 1.93 6.66
N GLN A 151 -1.92 1.74 5.46
CA GLN A 151 -0.67 2.40 5.06
C GLN A 151 -0.85 3.92 4.86
N ASN A 152 -2.06 4.36 4.54
CA ASN A 152 -2.39 5.79 4.38
C ASN A 152 -2.56 6.55 5.70
N LEU A 153 -2.36 5.92 6.87
CA LEU A 153 -2.18 6.65 8.13
C LEU A 153 -0.81 7.33 8.12
N LEU A 154 -0.75 8.46 7.41
CA LEU A 154 0.45 9.25 7.18
C LEU A 154 0.94 9.86 8.52
N THR A 155 1.81 9.14 9.21
CA THR A 155 2.48 9.65 10.40
C THR A 155 3.68 10.47 9.97
N ILE A 156 3.57 11.80 10.06
CA ILE A 156 4.68 12.70 9.78
C ILE A 156 5.59 12.75 11.01
N ARG A 157 6.81 12.25 10.88
CA ARG A 157 7.83 12.30 11.93
C ARG A 157 8.80 13.44 11.68
N SER A 158 9.32 14.02 12.76
CA SER A 158 10.38 15.01 12.68
C SER A 158 11.67 14.37 12.13
N PRO A 159 12.35 14.97 11.13
CA PRO A 159 13.60 14.44 10.59
C PRO A 159 14.79 14.65 11.52
N TYR A 160 14.71 15.60 12.47
CA TYR A 160 15.77 15.88 13.45
C TYR A 160 15.20 16.32 14.80
N GLU A 161 16.04 16.29 15.84
CA GLU A 161 15.68 16.85 17.14
C GLU A 161 15.63 18.39 17.06
N GLY A 162 14.47 18.95 17.36
CA GLY A 162 14.25 20.38 17.26
C GLY A 162 13.11 20.86 18.17
N ILE A 163 12.99 22.18 18.27
CA ILE A 163 11.94 22.84 19.02
C ILE A 163 10.92 23.37 18.02
N ILE A 164 9.64 23.06 18.27
CA ILE A 164 8.54 23.56 17.45
C ILE A 164 8.40 25.07 17.70
N THR A 165 8.61 25.86 16.66
CA THR A 165 8.61 27.33 16.74
C THR A 165 7.23 27.91 16.47
N SER A 166 6.49 27.31 15.53
CA SER A 166 5.09 27.65 15.27
C SER A 166 4.30 26.41 14.89
N VAL A 167 3.07 26.37 15.40
CA VAL A 167 2.03 25.42 14.98
C VAL A 167 0.89 26.28 14.47
N ASP A 168 0.54 26.14 13.20
CA ASP A 168 -0.68 26.75 12.69
C ASP A 168 -1.85 25.99 13.31
N TYR A 169 -2.62 26.64 14.18
CA TYR A 169 -3.71 26.06 14.96
C TYR A 169 -4.64 25.18 14.11
N ARG A 170 -4.70 23.87 14.39
CA ARG A 170 -5.59 22.92 13.72
C ARG A 170 -6.27 21.99 14.71
N THR A 171 -7.57 21.82 14.56
CA THR A 171 -8.41 20.90 15.33
C THR A 171 -8.30 19.48 14.78
N ILE A 172 -8.57 18.49 15.62
CA ILE A 172 -8.65 17.07 15.22
C ILE A 172 -9.72 16.93 14.13
N GLY A 173 -9.37 16.33 13.00
CA GLY A 173 -10.27 16.14 11.84
C GLY A 173 -10.17 17.21 10.74
N SER A 174 -9.23 18.16 10.86
CA SER A 174 -8.97 19.15 9.80
C SER A 174 -8.34 18.50 8.56
N VAL A 175 -8.83 18.84 7.36
CA VAL A 175 -8.25 18.39 6.09
C VAL A 175 -7.01 19.22 5.76
N VAL A 176 -5.92 18.57 5.34
CA VAL A 176 -4.65 19.20 4.93
C VAL A 176 -4.35 18.86 3.47
N GLN A 177 -3.84 19.84 2.71
CA GLN A 177 -3.44 19.63 1.31
C GLN A 177 -1.95 19.29 1.21
N GLN A 178 -1.56 18.65 0.10
CA GLN A 178 -0.16 18.34 -0.18
C GLN A 178 0.67 19.63 -0.31
N GLY A 179 1.83 19.68 0.34
CA GLY A 179 2.72 20.86 0.33
C GLY A 179 2.35 21.94 1.35
N GLN A 180 1.26 21.77 2.10
CA GLN A 180 0.90 22.70 3.16
C GLN A 180 1.85 22.56 4.36
N VAL A 181 2.38 23.67 4.85
CA VAL A 181 3.22 23.71 6.05
C VAL A 181 2.34 23.39 7.27
N LEU A 182 2.76 22.40 8.06
CA LEU A 182 2.03 21.97 9.27
C LEU A 182 2.63 22.58 10.54
N CYS A 183 3.95 22.56 10.64
CA CYS A 183 4.69 23.14 11.75
C CYS A 183 6.07 23.61 11.28
N GLN A 184 6.64 24.58 12.00
CA GLN A 184 8.03 25.01 11.80
C GLN A 184 8.89 24.45 12.91
N LEU A 185 10.01 23.82 12.52
CA LEU A 185 10.93 23.17 13.44
C LEU A 185 12.30 23.85 13.40
N ALA A 186 12.77 24.35 14.53
CA ALA A 186 14.12 24.88 14.68
C ALA A 186 15.04 23.82 15.28
N PRO A 187 16.23 23.54 14.70
CA PRO A 187 17.15 22.58 15.28
C PRO A 187 17.68 23.07 16.64
N LYS A 188 17.81 22.15 17.60
CA LYS A 188 18.19 22.48 18.98
C LYS A 188 19.65 22.92 19.12
N ASP A 189 20.55 22.41 18.28
CA ASP A 189 21.99 22.60 18.41
C ASP A 189 22.57 23.77 17.58
N VAL A 190 21.72 24.67 17.07
CA VAL A 190 22.20 25.83 16.33
C VAL A 190 22.70 26.87 17.34
N LYS A 191 24.02 27.07 17.34
CA LYS A 191 24.67 28.19 18.04
C LYS A 191 24.05 29.52 17.57
N PRO A 192 23.38 30.29 18.45
CA PRO A 192 22.73 31.52 18.04
C PRO A 192 23.78 32.52 17.56
N LYS A 193 23.50 33.18 16.44
CA LYS A 193 24.33 34.26 15.89
C LYS A 193 23.63 35.60 16.09
N ALA A 194 24.40 36.62 16.41
CA ALA A 194 23.89 37.98 16.48
C ALA A 194 23.82 38.56 15.06
N ARG A 195 22.62 38.94 14.62
CA ARG A 195 22.42 39.74 13.41
C ARG A 195 22.48 41.21 13.80
N MET A 196 23.39 41.96 13.18
CA MET A 196 23.57 43.39 13.42
C MET A 196 23.41 44.18 12.13
N THR A 197 22.88 45.39 12.28
CA THR A 197 22.70 46.36 11.19
C THR A 197 23.76 47.44 11.32
N LEU A 198 24.47 47.71 10.23
CA LEU A 198 25.59 48.64 10.17
C LEU A 198 25.28 49.80 9.22
N SER A 199 25.69 51.01 9.60
CA SER A 199 25.65 52.18 8.73
C SER A 199 26.86 52.23 7.79
N GLU A 200 26.69 52.85 6.63
CA GLU A 200 27.74 52.95 5.60
C GLU A 200 29.02 53.64 6.11
N ALA A 201 28.88 54.66 6.96
CA ALA A 201 30.00 55.46 7.48
C ALA A 201 31.07 54.63 8.24
N GLY A 202 30.71 53.46 8.76
CA GLY A 202 31.61 52.58 9.51
C GLY A 202 32.29 51.50 8.68
N LEU A 203 31.86 51.26 7.43
CA LEU A 203 32.21 50.06 6.67
C LEU A 203 33.71 49.98 6.33
N ALA A 204 34.35 51.11 6.04
CA ALA A 204 35.74 51.17 5.58
C ALA A 204 36.78 50.62 6.58
N LYS A 205 36.43 50.47 7.86
CA LYS A 205 37.33 50.00 8.93
C LYS A 205 36.93 48.63 9.50
N LEU A 206 35.92 47.98 8.93
CA LEU A 206 35.44 46.69 9.39
C LEU A 206 36.20 45.55 8.72
N ALA A 207 36.56 44.55 9.51
CA ALA A 207 37.20 43.33 9.04
C ALA A 207 36.65 42.12 9.78
N VAL A 208 36.56 40.99 9.08
CA VAL A 208 36.20 39.70 9.68
C VAL A 208 37.16 39.38 10.84
N ALA A 209 36.66 38.70 11.86
CA ALA A 209 37.35 38.35 13.11
C ALA A 209 37.61 39.51 14.09
N GLN A 210 37.13 40.73 13.83
CA GLN A 210 37.15 41.81 14.83
C GLN A 210 36.31 41.45 16.06
N ARG A 211 36.75 41.91 17.24
CA ARG A 211 36.01 41.72 18.49
C ARG A 211 34.79 42.62 18.52
N VAL A 212 33.66 42.03 18.87
CA VAL A 212 32.37 42.71 19.04
C VAL A 212 31.93 42.60 20.49
N ARG A 213 31.43 43.70 21.05
CA ARG A 213 30.78 43.73 22.36
C ARG A 213 29.27 43.92 22.16
N TYR A 214 28.50 42.97 22.65
CA TYR A 214 27.05 42.96 22.59
C TYR A 214 26.45 43.43 23.91
N PHE A 215 25.49 44.36 23.81
CA PHE A 215 24.71 44.92 24.89
C PHE A 215 23.24 44.56 24.66
N PHE A 216 22.72 43.57 25.38
CA PHE A 216 21.33 43.15 25.23
C PHE A 216 20.41 44.04 26.07
N GLU A 217 19.32 44.54 25.49
CA GLU A 217 18.34 45.37 26.21
C GLU A 217 17.68 44.62 27.37
N ALA A 218 17.43 43.32 27.17
CA ALA A 218 16.86 42.44 28.20
C ALA A 218 17.78 42.26 29.42
N PHE A 219 19.08 42.56 29.30
CA PHE A 219 20.06 42.41 30.37
C PHE A 219 20.89 43.70 30.53
N PRO A 220 20.46 44.62 31.42
CA PRO A 220 21.18 45.87 31.64
C PRO A 220 22.67 45.63 31.97
N TYR A 221 23.54 46.20 31.15
CA TYR A 221 25.00 45.98 31.22
C TYR A 221 25.61 46.35 32.57
N GLN A 222 24.97 47.26 33.32
CA GLN A 222 25.40 47.68 34.66
C GLN A 222 25.41 46.53 35.67
N ARG A 223 24.51 45.55 35.51
CA ARG A 223 24.39 44.40 36.42
C ARG A 223 24.98 43.11 35.85
N TYR A 224 24.88 42.95 34.53
CA TYR A 224 25.15 41.68 33.85
C TYR A 224 26.40 41.72 32.95
N GLY A 225 27.02 42.88 32.78
CA GLY A 225 28.19 43.05 31.93
C GLY A 225 27.88 43.04 30.43
N THR A 226 28.89 42.73 29.62
CA THR A 226 28.78 42.69 28.14
C THR A 226 29.16 41.33 27.62
N VAL A 227 28.45 40.83 26.61
CA VAL A 227 28.85 39.59 25.93
C VAL A 227 29.87 39.94 24.86
N THR A 228 30.96 39.18 24.82
CA THR A 228 32.00 39.33 23.80
C THR A 228 31.80 38.29 22.71
N GLY A 229 32.28 38.61 21.51
CA GLY A 229 32.25 37.71 20.38
C GLY A 229 33.06 38.25 19.22
N LYS A 230 32.86 37.64 18.04
CA LYS A 230 33.61 37.97 16.83
C LYS A 230 32.69 38.26 15.67
N LEU A 231 33.14 39.16 14.81
CA LEU A 231 32.49 39.42 13.53
C LEU A 231 32.81 38.26 12.58
N ASP A 232 31.82 37.46 12.22
CA ASP A 232 32.00 36.29 11.35
C ASP A 232 31.89 36.70 9.88
N TRP A 233 30.94 37.58 9.56
CA TRP A 233 30.59 37.90 8.18
C TRP A 233 29.96 39.29 8.08
N VAL A 234 30.26 39.97 6.97
CA VAL A 234 29.67 41.26 6.60
C VAL A 234 29.14 41.13 5.18
N SER A 235 27.92 41.61 4.96
CA SER A 235 27.29 41.64 3.65
C SER A 235 28.10 42.53 2.70
N PRO A 236 28.47 42.05 1.50
CA PRO A 236 29.17 42.87 0.51
C PRO A 236 28.27 43.95 -0.10
N SER A 237 26.95 43.80 0.01
CA SER A 237 25.97 44.74 -0.55
C SER A 237 25.07 45.34 0.52
N ALA A 238 24.69 46.61 0.33
CA ALA A 238 23.69 47.27 1.15
C ALA A 238 22.29 46.72 0.85
N VAL A 239 21.48 46.63 1.89
CA VAL A 239 20.04 46.36 1.79
C VAL A 239 19.33 47.70 1.88
N THR A 240 18.60 48.06 0.83
CA THR A 240 17.81 49.29 0.77
C THR A 240 16.41 49.02 1.31
N THR A 241 16.00 49.74 2.36
CA THR A 241 14.61 49.80 2.81
C THR A 241 14.07 51.22 2.67
N ALA A 242 12.78 51.41 2.94
CA ALA A 242 12.12 52.71 2.92
C ALA A 242 12.75 53.75 3.89
N GLU A 243 13.54 53.28 4.87
CA GLU A 243 14.14 54.09 5.94
C GLU A 243 15.63 54.40 5.68
N GLY A 244 16.23 53.84 4.62
CA GLY A 244 17.63 54.05 4.24
C GLY A 244 18.36 52.78 3.78
N ALA A 245 19.62 52.93 3.39
CA ALA A 245 20.50 51.81 3.05
C ALA A 245 21.31 51.38 4.28
N TYR A 246 21.33 50.08 4.58
CA TYR A 246 22.12 49.52 5.67
C TYR A 246 22.82 48.23 5.27
N PHE A 247 23.91 47.90 5.95
CA PHE A 247 24.65 46.65 5.76
C PHE A 247 24.31 45.65 6.85
N ILE A 248 24.25 44.37 6.51
CA ILE A 248 24.00 43.29 7.47
C ILE A 248 25.33 42.64 7.85
N ALA A 249 25.54 42.44 9.14
CA ALA A 249 26.65 41.66 9.66
C ALA A 249 26.16 40.54 10.58
N LEU A 250 26.90 39.44 10.59
CA LEU A 250 26.69 38.30 11.48
C LEU A 250 27.91 38.17 12.39
N GLY A 251 27.66 37.99 13.69
CA GLY A 251 28.72 37.67 14.63
C GLY A 251 28.38 36.51 15.55
N SER A 252 29.42 35.76 15.89
CA SER A 252 29.39 34.70 16.88
C SER A 252 29.55 35.28 18.28
N LEU A 253 28.94 34.65 19.27
CA LEU A 253 29.09 35.00 20.68
C LEU A 253 30.03 33.98 21.34
N ASP A 254 30.95 34.45 22.19
CA ASP A 254 31.87 33.57 22.93
C ASP A 254 31.14 32.82 24.06
N ARG A 255 30.01 33.35 24.53
CA ARG A 255 29.18 32.77 25.59
C ARG A 255 27.69 32.96 25.26
N TYR A 256 26.91 31.91 25.51
CA TYR A 256 25.46 31.88 25.27
C TYR A 256 24.63 32.05 26.55
N GLU A 257 25.29 32.26 27.68
CA GLU A 257 24.69 32.48 28.99
C GLU A 257 25.31 33.71 29.63
N ILE A 258 24.49 34.47 30.35
CA ILE A 258 24.94 35.62 31.13
C ILE A 258 24.76 35.29 32.61
N SER A 259 25.87 35.26 33.34
CA SER A 259 25.87 35.07 34.79
C SER A 259 26.07 36.42 35.48
N PRO A 260 25.13 36.88 36.31
CA PRO A 260 25.39 38.00 37.20
C PRO A 260 26.47 37.61 38.22
N ARG A 261 27.15 38.62 38.79
CA ARG A 261 28.16 38.43 39.85
C ARG A 261 27.61 37.74 41.11
N THR A 262 26.27 37.74 41.26
CA THR A 262 25.50 37.00 42.27
C THR A 262 24.20 36.51 41.62
N GLY A 263 24.12 35.24 41.23
CA GLY A 263 22.87 34.63 40.73
C GLY A 263 23.07 33.52 39.69
N GLN A 264 21.94 32.98 39.22
CA GLN A 264 21.87 31.90 38.23
C GLN A 264 22.24 32.37 36.82
N ALA A 265 22.88 31.50 36.04
CA ALA A 265 23.15 31.73 34.63
C ALA A 265 21.85 31.78 33.83
N LEU A 266 21.64 32.87 33.09
CA LEU A 266 20.46 33.06 32.25
C LEU A 266 20.83 32.82 30.78
N PRO A 267 20.14 31.91 30.07
CA PRO A 267 20.43 31.62 28.67
C PRO A 267 19.92 32.74 27.75
N LEU A 268 20.73 33.07 26.73
CA LEU A 268 20.33 33.97 25.65
C LEU A 268 19.33 33.27 24.73
N ARG A 269 18.18 33.90 24.49
CA ARG A 269 17.15 33.38 23.57
C ARG A 269 17.17 34.13 22.24
N VAL A 270 16.80 33.43 21.17
CA VAL A 270 16.64 34.03 19.84
C VAL A 270 15.51 35.08 19.91
N GLY A 271 15.71 36.23 19.26
CA GLY A 271 14.76 37.34 19.22
C GLY A 271 15.05 38.48 20.20
N MET A 272 16.07 38.36 21.06
CA MET A 272 16.53 39.46 21.91
C MET A 272 17.13 40.61 21.08
N LYS A 273 16.75 41.84 21.42
CA LYS A 273 17.28 43.08 20.82
C LYS A 273 18.41 43.67 21.68
N GLY A 274 19.24 44.49 21.05
CA GLY A 274 20.39 45.09 21.71
C GLY A 274 21.27 45.90 20.77
N GLU A 275 22.29 46.53 21.35
CA GLU A 275 23.32 47.27 20.64
C GLU A 275 24.60 46.42 20.50
N ALA A 276 25.26 46.52 19.35
CA ALA A 276 26.56 45.90 19.12
C ALA A 276 27.61 46.98 18.84
N ARG A 277 28.75 46.91 19.53
CA ARG A 277 29.90 47.80 19.29
C ARG A 277 31.08 46.99 18.79
N ILE A 278 31.53 47.30 17.59
CA ILE A 278 32.67 46.65 16.94
C ILE A 278 33.95 47.42 17.26
N ILE A 279 34.98 46.72 17.70
CA ILE A 279 36.27 47.32 18.05
C ILE A 279 37.13 47.41 16.77
N VAL A 280 37.22 48.61 16.20
CA VAL A 280 37.90 48.89 14.91
C VAL A 280 39.39 49.27 15.03
N GLY A 281 40.01 49.03 16.19
CA GLY A 281 41.44 49.29 16.44
C GLY A 281 41.69 49.95 17.80
N GLY A 282 42.91 49.80 18.32
CA GLY A 282 43.38 50.50 19.52
C GLY A 282 44.20 51.71 19.12
N ARG A 283 43.89 52.89 19.67
CA ARG A 283 44.77 54.07 19.59
C ARG A 283 45.56 54.16 20.88
N THR A 284 46.87 54.36 20.79
CA THR A 284 47.69 54.63 21.98
C THR A 284 47.70 56.13 22.27
N LEU A 285 47.82 56.52 23.55
CA LEU A 285 47.89 57.94 23.94
C LEU A 285 49.07 58.68 23.28
N ILE A 286 50.15 57.96 22.97
CA ILE A 286 51.31 58.48 22.23
C ILE A 286 50.93 58.89 20.81
N ASP A 287 50.01 58.19 20.15
CA ASP A 287 49.56 58.56 18.79
C ASP A 287 48.88 59.93 18.77
N TYR A 288 48.17 60.31 19.84
CA TYR A 288 47.50 61.60 19.96
C TYR A 288 48.49 62.76 20.11
N ALA A 289 49.62 62.52 20.78
CA ALA A 289 50.66 63.53 20.98
C ALA A 289 51.50 63.80 19.70
N PHE A 290 51.61 62.82 18.80
CA PHE A 290 52.39 62.94 17.57
C PHE A 290 51.56 63.25 16.30
N GLU A 291 50.23 63.31 16.39
CA GLU A 291 49.35 63.78 15.30
C GLU A 291 49.73 65.18 14.75
N PRO A 292 49.99 66.22 15.57
CA PRO A 292 50.31 67.55 15.05
C PRO A 292 51.67 67.60 14.34
N ILE A 293 52.62 66.73 14.70
CA ILE A 293 53.95 66.66 14.06
C ILE A 293 53.85 65.96 12.70
N ARG A 294 52.90 65.03 12.55
CA ARG A 294 52.67 64.31 11.29
C ARG A 294 52.00 65.20 10.25
N GLN A 295 51.06 66.06 10.67
CA GLN A 295 50.45 67.07 9.80
C GLN A 295 51.47 68.11 9.31
N LEU A 296 52.45 68.49 10.14
CA LEU A 296 53.51 69.44 9.75
C LEU A 296 54.51 68.88 8.73
N ARG A 297 54.67 67.54 8.67
CA ARG A 297 55.59 66.89 7.73
C ARG A 297 54.98 66.66 6.35
N GLU A 298 53.66 66.70 6.24
CA GLU A 298 52.94 66.64 4.96
C GLU A 298 52.79 68.02 4.30
N SER A 299 52.78 69.12 5.07
CA SER A 299 52.78 70.49 4.53
C SER A 299 54.14 70.99 4.01
N MET A 300 55.24 70.33 4.36
CA MET A 300 56.60 70.65 3.85
C MET A 300 57.03 69.73 2.69
N ARG A 301 56.08 68.98 2.10
CA ARG A 301 56.31 68.11 0.94
C ARG A 301 55.39 68.44 -0.25
N GLN A 302 54.81 69.64 -0.25
CA GLN A 302 54.24 70.32 -1.41
C GLN A 302 55.07 71.55 -1.74
#